data_AF-A0A2D6W4C7-F1
#
_entry.id   AF-A0A2D6W4C7-F1
#
_cell.length_a   1.000
_cell.length_b   1.000
_cell.length_c   1.000
_cell.angle_alpha   90.00
_cell.angle_beta   90.00
_cell.angle_gamma   90.00
#
_symmetry.space_group_name_H-M   'P 1'
#
loop_
_entity.id
_entity.type
_entity.pdbx_description
1 polymer ?
#
loop_
_entity_poly.entity_id
_entity_poly.type
_entity_poly.pdbx_seq_one_letter_code
_entity_poly.pdbx_strand_id
1 'polypeptide(L)'
;MLIGLSRPLKCPCVISLNRVLFVNSSNTPCFVLKDSLVIIYSKMQRVYKVLIFFRNNMKKITTKDSSITFYNEKVQDYYHSKSGAKEEAFEKHAKALNIYSKKNPVIFDVCFGLGYNTAAALDLIKGKAAIYCFENDIEILKKITEIDADFKSYNIIKKFIKNFLDNNIKIYEENNIKLVMIFGDARKKIKNIREKADFVFFDSFSPSKMPKMWTKEFFSDIREKMKQNSKLSTYSCAKFIRNNLKEAGFKVKDGPIIGRNSPGTIAINIK
;
A
#
# COMPACT_ATOMS: atom_id res chain seq x y z
N MET A 1 -17.40 -42.98 47.98
CA MET A 1 -18.71 -42.70 48.57
C MET A 1 -19.16 -41.34 48.04
N LEU A 2 -20.24 -41.32 47.24
CA LEU A 2 -20.83 -40.12 46.64
C LEU A 2 -21.46 -39.21 47.70
N ILE A 3 -21.30 -37.89 47.56
CA ILE A 3 -22.30 -36.83 47.80
C ILE A 3 -21.79 -35.63 46.97
N GLY A 4 -22.46 -34.92 46.06
CA GLY A 4 -23.86 -34.75 45.70
C GLY A 4 -24.06 -33.26 45.41
N LEU A 5 -23.81 -32.80 44.17
CA LEU A 5 -24.14 -31.43 43.73
C LEU A 5 -24.89 -31.45 42.40
N SER A 6 -26.20 -31.26 42.55
CA SER A 6 -27.19 -30.63 41.68
C SER A 6 -26.78 -30.15 40.28
N ARG A 7 -27.46 -30.78 39.30
CA ARG A 7 -27.97 -30.30 38.00
C ARG A 7 -26.97 -29.86 36.92
N PRO A 8 -27.10 -30.39 35.68
CA PRO A 8 -26.29 -29.96 34.55
C PRO A 8 -26.83 -28.63 34.00
N LEU A 9 -26.01 -27.59 33.98
CA LEU A 9 -26.21 -26.49 33.05
C LEU A 9 -25.89 -27.02 31.65
N LYS A 10 -26.95 -27.29 30.86
CA LYS A 10 -26.86 -27.52 29.42
C LYS A 10 -26.23 -26.28 28.77
N CYS A 11 -24.91 -26.30 28.57
CA CYS A 11 -24.22 -25.37 27.69
C CYS A 11 -23.87 -26.15 26.41
N PRO A 12 -24.61 -25.96 25.30
CA PRO A 12 -24.44 -26.76 24.10
C PRO A 12 -23.27 -26.19 23.29
N CYS A 13 -22.04 -26.58 23.61
CA CYS A 13 -20.88 -26.33 22.75
C CYS A 13 -19.79 -27.38 23.04
N VAL A 14 -20.11 -28.64 22.76
CA VAL A 14 -19.08 -29.58 22.35
C VAL A 14 -18.63 -29.12 20.96
N ILE A 15 -17.55 -28.35 20.91
CA ILE A 15 -16.77 -28.20 19.69
C ILE A 15 -15.34 -28.60 20.05
N SER A 16 -15.03 -29.84 19.67
CA SER A 16 -13.67 -30.36 19.55
C SER A 16 -12.93 -29.51 18.52
N LEU A 17 -12.09 -28.60 19.01
CA LEU A 17 -11.12 -27.85 18.20
C LEU A 17 -9.87 -27.74 19.06
N ASN A 18 -8.75 -28.26 18.56
CA ASN A 18 -7.41 -28.23 19.16
C ASN A 18 -7.14 -26.89 19.88
N ARG A 19 -7.28 -26.85 21.21
CA ARG A 19 -7.04 -25.65 22.03
C ARG A 19 -5.58 -25.68 22.48
N VAL A 20 -4.84 -24.62 22.19
CA VAL A 20 -3.57 -24.37 22.88
C VAL A 20 -3.87 -23.38 24.00
N LEU A 21 -3.58 -23.79 25.24
CA LEU A 21 -3.76 -22.96 26.43
C LEU A 21 -2.47 -22.18 26.67
N PHE A 22 -2.57 -20.85 26.75
CA PHE A 22 -1.46 -20.01 27.20
C PHE A 22 -1.86 -19.26 28.46
N VAL A 23 -0.87 -19.03 29.32
CA VAL A 23 -1.00 -18.23 30.53
C VAL A 23 -0.19 -16.97 30.32
N ASN A 24 -0.82 -15.79 30.40
CA ASN A 24 -0.10 -14.52 30.30
C ASN A 24 0.65 -14.21 31.61
N SER A 25 1.46 -13.14 31.62
CA SER A 25 2.21 -12.69 32.81
C SER A 25 1.36 -12.39 34.05
N SER A 26 0.03 -12.28 33.89
CA SER A 26 -0.96 -12.11 34.96
C SER A 26 -1.70 -13.40 35.33
N ASN A 27 -1.16 -14.59 35.02
CA ASN A 27 -1.74 -15.90 35.32
C ASN A 27 -3.17 -16.13 34.78
N THR A 28 -3.54 -15.42 33.71
CA THR A 28 -4.90 -15.42 33.15
C THR A 28 -4.98 -16.45 32.01
N PRO A 29 -5.85 -17.47 32.08
CA PRO A 29 -5.96 -18.47 31.03
C PRO A 29 -6.52 -17.85 29.74
N CYS A 30 -5.78 -18.00 28.65
CA CYS A 30 -6.16 -17.55 27.32
C CYS A 30 -6.38 -18.75 26.40
N PHE A 31 -7.47 -18.71 25.64
CA PHE A 31 -7.77 -19.73 24.62
C PHE A 31 -7.52 -19.14 23.24
N VAL A 32 -6.69 -19.81 22.45
CA VAL A 32 -6.54 -19.54 21.02
C VAL A 32 -7.37 -20.59 20.28
N LEU A 33 -8.46 -20.16 19.63
CA LEU A 33 -9.14 -20.98 18.64
C LEU A 33 -8.43 -20.74 17.31
N LYS A 34 -8.07 -21.85 16.65
CA LYS A 34 -7.27 -21.91 15.42
C LYS A 34 -7.57 -20.70 14.50
N ASP A 35 -6.51 -19.91 14.31
CA ASP A 35 -6.34 -18.82 13.34
C ASP A 35 -7.11 -17.49 13.46
N SER A 36 -7.97 -17.21 14.46
CA SER A 36 -8.63 -15.87 14.50
C SER A 36 -9.16 -15.34 15.84
N LEU A 37 -9.23 -16.14 16.90
CA LEU A 37 -9.90 -15.70 18.14
C LEU A 37 -9.03 -15.93 19.37
N VAL A 38 -8.73 -14.85 20.11
CA VAL A 38 -8.16 -14.91 21.46
C VAL A 38 -9.25 -14.52 22.45
N ILE A 39 -9.65 -15.47 23.30
CA ILE A 39 -10.58 -15.21 24.40
C ILE A 39 -9.74 -15.04 25.68
N ILE A 40 -9.81 -13.86 26.30
CA ILE A 40 -9.14 -13.57 27.58
C ILE A 40 -10.17 -13.76 28.71
N TYR A 41 -9.88 -14.63 29.68
CA TYR A 41 -10.78 -14.94 30.79
C TYR A 41 -10.36 -14.27 32.10
N SER A 42 -11.01 -13.19 32.53
CA SER A 42 -10.77 -12.62 33.88
C SER A 42 -11.71 -13.22 34.92
N LYS A 43 -11.13 -13.88 35.94
CA LYS A 43 -11.86 -14.56 37.03
C LYS A 43 -12.63 -13.59 37.95
N MET A 44 -12.31 -12.29 37.93
CA MET A 44 -12.80 -11.31 38.91
C MET A 44 -14.01 -10.48 38.46
N GLN A 45 -14.36 -10.41 37.17
CA GLN A 45 -15.35 -9.41 36.72
C GLN A 45 -16.47 -9.92 35.79
N ARG A 46 -16.54 -11.20 35.40
CA ARG A 46 -17.52 -11.69 34.39
C ARG A 46 -17.53 -10.85 33.09
N VAL A 47 -16.45 -10.14 32.79
CA VAL A 47 -16.32 -9.36 31.54
C VAL A 47 -15.58 -10.21 30.53
N TYR A 48 -16.28 -10.57 29.45
CA TYR A 48 -15.68 -11.18 28.28
C TYR A 48 -15.16 -10.07 27.37
N LYS A 49 -13.84 -9.99 27.18
CA LYS A 49 -13.27 -9.14 26.13
C LYS A 49 -12.84 -10.04 24.99
N VAL A 50 -13.69 -10.11 23.96
CA VAL A 50 -13.39 -10.83 22.73
C VAL A 50 -12.55 -9.92 21.85
N LEU A 51 -11.27 -10.25 21.68
CA LEU A 51 -10.42 -9.64 20.67
C LEU A 51 -10.47 -10.52 19.42
N ILE A 52 -11.23 -10.07 18.43
CA ILE A 52 -11.28 -10.70 17.10
C ILE A 52 -10.10 -10.16 16.30
N PHE A 53 -9.10 -11.01 16.04
CA PHE A 53 -8.05 -10.71 15.08
C PHE A 53 -8.44 -11.31 13.74
N PHE A 54 -9.07 -10.51 12.88
CA PHE A 54 -9.21 -10.88 11.47
C PHE A 54 -7.81 -10.86 10.83
N ARG A 55 -7.24 -12.03 10.56
CA ARG A 55 -6.14 -12.13 9.60
C ARG A 55 -6.69 -11.72 8.24
N ASN A 56 -6.28 -10.55 7.77
CA ASN A 56 -6.55 -10.11 6.40
C ASN A 56 -5.80 -11.05 5.44
N ASN A 57 -6.46 -12.07 4.92
CA ASN A 57 -5.85 -12.99 3.97
C ASN A 57 -5.77 -12.32 2.59
N MET A 58 -4.68 -11.59 2.33
CA MET A 58 -4.42 -11.09 0.98
C MET A 58 -3.99 -12.25 0.07
N LYS A 59 -4.81 -12.55 -0.93
CA LYS A 59 -4.54 -13.61 -1.89
C LYS A 59 -3.45 -13.18 -2.87
N LYS A 60 -2.30 -13.88 -2.84
CA LYS A 60 -1.20 -13.74 -3.81
C LYS A 60 -1.63 -14.23 -5.20
N ILE A 61 -1.30 -13.47 -6.24
CA ILE A 61 -1.64 -13.77 -7.64
C ILE A 61 -0.43 -13.46 -8.52
N THR A 62 -0.12 -14.37 -9.45
CA THR A 62 0.86 -14.12 -10.52
C THR A 62 0.16 -13.45 -11.70
N THR A 63 0.71 -12.34 -12.17
CA THR A 63 0.20 -11.59 -13.34
C THR A 63 0.78 -12.15 -14.65
N LYS A 64 0.31 -11.67 -15.81
CA LYS A 64 0.76 -12.21 -17.11
C LYS A 64 2.24 -11.95 -17.41
N ASP A 65 2.85 -10.91 -16.85
CA ASP A 65 4.29 -10.63 -16.98
C ASP A 65 5.14 -11.37 -15.92
N SER A 66 4.55 -12.37 -15.24
CA SER A 66 5.13 -13.15 -14.14
C SER A 66 5.42 -12.37 -12.85
N SER A 67 5.11 -11.07 -12.77
CA SER A 67 5.17 -10.33 -11.52
C SER A 67 4.03 -10.71 -10.57
N ILE A 68 4.19 -10.41 -9.28
CA ILE A 68 3.24 -10.76 -8.23
C ILE A 68 2.34 -9.56 -7.91
N THR A 69 1.05 -9.83 -7.69
CA THR A 69 0.12 -8.87 -7.08
C THR A 69 -0.66 -9.53 -5.97
N PHE A 70 -1.41 -8.73 -5.21
CA PHE A 70 -2.29 -9.21 -4.14
C PHE A 70 -3.70 -8.67 -4.33
N TYR A 71 -4.68 -9.48 -3.96
CA TYR A 71 -6.07 -9.03 -3.84
C TYR A 71 -6.33 -8.45 -2.46
N ASN A 72 -6.89 -7.25 -2.42
CA ASN A 72 -7.36 -6.61 -1.20
C ASN A 72 -8.86 -6.89 -1.03
N GLU A 73 -9.22 -7.77 -0.10
CA GLU A 73 -10.63 -8.14 0.13
C GLU A 73 -11.49 -6.97 0.61
N LYS A 74 -10.92 -6.03 1.37
CA LYS A 74 -11.65 -4.86 1.89
C LYS A 74 -12.03 -3.89 0.78
N VAL A 75 -11.12 -3.67 -0.16
CA VAL A 75 -11.33 -2.77 -1.31
C VAL A 75 -11.96 -3.51 -2.49
N GLN A 76 -11.94 -4.84 -2.47
CA GLN A 76 -12.37 -5.72 -3.55
C GLN A 76 -11.67 -5.43 -4.88
N ASP A 77 -10.37 -5.18 -4.83
CA ASP A 77 -9.54 -4.83 -5.98
C ASP A 77 -8.11 -5.39 -5.83
N TYR A 78 -7.35 -5.40 -6.92
CA TYR A 78 -5.95 -5.82 -6.93
C TYR A 78 -5.01 -4.63 -6.75
N TYR A 79 -3.88 -4.83 -6.08
CA TYR A 79 -2.86 -3.78 -5.91
C TYR A 79 -2.21 -3.35 -7.24
N HIS A 80 -2.23 -4.22 -8.23
CA HIS A 80 -1.79 -3.95 -9.61
C HIS A 80 -2.66 -4.73 -10.59
N SER A 81 -2.69 -4.28 -11.84
CA SER A 81 -3.36 -5.00 -12.93
C SER A 81 -2.85 -6.44 -13.07
N LYS A 82 -3.74 -7.35 -13.43
CA LYS A 82 -3.37 -8.73 -13.80
C LYS A 82 -2.63 -8.81 -15.14
N SER A 83 -2.65 -7.75 -15.94
CA SER A 83 -1.94 -7.71 -17.23
C SER A 83 -0.42 -7.70 -17.07
N GLY A 84 0.10 -7.20 -15.96
CA GLY A 84 1.54 -7.15 -15.68
C GLY A 84 1.88 -5.96 -14.79
N ALA A 85 2.26 -6.23 -13.54
CA ALA A 85 2.54 -5.18 -12.57
C ALA A 85 3.91 -4.53 -12.80
N LYS A 86 4.90 -5.31 -13.27
CA LYS A 86 6.24 -4.80 -13.59
C LYS A 86 6.21 -3.95 -14.85
N GLU A 87 5.55 -4.44 -15.91
CA GLU A 87 5.41 -3.70 -17.16
C GLU A 87 4.70 -2.36 -16.94
N GLU A 88 3.63 -2.36 -16.15
CA GLU A 88 2.89 -1.13 -15.82
C GLU A 88 3.76 -0.11 -15.08
N ALA A 89 4.54 -0.55 -14.09
CA ALA A 89 5.44 0.32 -13.34
C ALA A 89 6.51 0.98 -14.22
N PHE A 90 7.12 0.22 -15.14
CA PHE A 90 8.08 0.78 -16.09
C PHE A 90 7.41 1.69 -17.13
N GLU A 91 6.39 1.20 -17.82
CA GLU A 91 5.87 1.87 -19.01
C GLU A 91 4.92 3.02 -18.68
N LYS A 92 3.93 2.82 -17.80
CA LYS A 92 2.91 3.84 -17.50
C LYS A 92 3.39 4.91 -16.52
N HIS A 93 4.41 4.59 -15.72
CA HIS A 93 4.93 5.51 -14.70
C HIS A 93 6.34 6.00 -15.01
N ALA A 94 7.35 5.16 -14.84
CA ALA A 94 8.74 5.61 -14.88
C ALA A 94 9.17 6.16 -16.26
N LYS A 95 8.92 5.41 -17.33
CA LYS A 95 9.26 5.80 -18.71
C LYS A 95 8.32 6.87 -19.25
N ALA A 96 7.01 6.75 -19.02
CA ALA A 96 6.02 7.73 -19.45
C ALA A 96 6.33 9.17 -18.99
N LEU A 97 6.89 9.31 -17.79
CA LEU A 97 7.27 10.62 -17.26
C LEU A 97 8.66 11.10 -17.71
N ASN A 98 9.45 10.22 -18.32
CA ASN A 98 10.84 10.44 -18.71
C ASN A 98 11.70 10.84 -17.48
N ILE A 99 11.59 10.07 -16.39
CA ILE A 99 12.21 10.44 -15.10
C ILE A 99 13.74 10.54 -15.16
N TYR A 100 14.37 9.75 -16.02
CA TYR A 100 15.81 9.68 -16.20
C TYR A 100 16.40 10.94 -16.85
N SER A 101 15.55 11.81 -17.43
CA SER A 101 15.98 13.12 -17.94
C SER A 101 16.32 14.13 -16.83
N LYS A 102 15.92 13.86 -15.58
CA LYS A 102 16.14 14.77 -14.46
C LYS A 102 17.28 14.26 -13.59
N LYS A 103 18.30 15.10 -13.35
CA LYS A 103 19.31 14.86 -12.33
C LYS A 103 18.72 15.09 -10.94
N ASN A 104 18.97 14.16 -10.01
CA ASN A 104 18.55 14.23 -8.62
C ASN A 104 17.02 14.42 -8.44
N PRO A 105 16.17 13.58 -9.07
CA PRO A 105 14.74 13.79 -9.05
C PRO A 105 14.16 13.57 -7.65
N VAL A 106 13.15 14.38 -7.31
CA VAL A 106 12.24 14.12 -6.20
C VAL A 106 10.98 13.49 -6.77
N ILE A 107 10.65 12.28 -6.33
CA ILE A 107 9.48 11.53 -6.80
C ILE A 107 8.52 11.30 -5.63
N PHE A 108 7.23 11.52 -5.86
CA PHE A 108 6.20 11.06 -4.94
C PHE A 108 5.54 9.80 -5.52
N ASP A 109 5.60 8.70 -4.78
CA ASP A 109 4.92 7.45 -5.12
C ASP A 109 3.66 7.35 -4.24
N VAL A 110 2.52 7.77 -4.80
CA VAL A 110 1.24 7.87 -4.10
C VAL A 110 0.47 6.58 -4.26
N CYS A 111 0.16 5.92 -3.14
CA CYS A 111 -0.30 4.53 -3.06
C CYS A 111 0.82 3.55 -3.42
N PHE A 112 1.88 3.59 -2.61
CA PHE A 112 3.12 2.85 -2.80
C PHE A 112 2.92 1.33 -2.97
N GLY A 113 1.95 0.71 -2.27
CA GLY A 113 1.58 -0.68 -2.45
C GLY A 113 2.75 -1.64 -2.24
N LEU A 114 3.16 -2.33 -3.31
CA LEU A 114 4.31 -3.26 -3.33
C LEU A 114 5.65 -2.57 -3.65
N GLY A 115 5.65 -1.26 -3.88
CA GLY A 115 6.84 -0.48 -4.20
C GLY A 115 7.37 -0.69 -5.61
N TYR A 116 6.56 -1.19 -6.54
CA TYR A 116 7.00 -1.49 -7.91
C TYR A 116 7.29 -0.23 -8.72
N ASN A 117 6.50 0.82 -8.58
CA ASN A 117 6.76 2.12 -9.23
C ASN A 117 8.08 2.73 -8.73
N THR A 118 8.32 2.68 -7.41
CA THR A 118 9.60 3.07 -6.80
C THR A 118 10.75 2.19 -7.34
N ALA A 119 10.60 0.87 -7.37
CA ALA A 119 11.65 -0.04 -7.86
C ALA A 119 11.99 0.21 -9.34
N ALA A 120 10.97 0.38 -10.19
CA ALA A 120 11.15 0.74 -11.59
C ALA A 120 11.89 2.08 -11.76
N ALA A 121 11.58 3.06 -10.89
CA ALA A 121 12.29 4.33 -10.91
C ALA A 121 13.77 4.20 -10.55
N LEU A 122 14.08 3.41 -9.51
CA LEU A 122 15.47 3.16 -9.10
C LEU A 122 16.25 2.37 -10.16
N ASP A 123 15.61 1.45 -10.89
CA ASP A 123 16.25 0.70 -11.97
C ASP A 123 16.62 1.59 -13.18
N LEU A 124 15.90 2.70 -13.40
CA LEU A 124 16.15 3.62 -14.52
C LEU A 124 17.04 4.82 -14.14
N ILE A 125 16.93 5.33 -12.92
CA ILE A 125 17.69 6.51 -12.49
C ILE A 125 19.13 6.12 -12.16
N LYS A 126 20.06 6.75 -12.86
CA LYS A 126 21.49 6.65 -12.55
C LYS A 126 21.88 7.80 -11.63
N GLY A 127 22.18 7.52 -10.37
CA GLY A 127 22.69 8.50 -9.41
C GLY A 127 21.70 8.84 -8.30
N LYS A 128 21.76 10.07 -7.79
CA LYS A 128 20.98 10.47 -6.61
C LYS A 128 19.48 10.55 -6.94
N ALA A 129 18.64 10.09 -6.04
CA ALA A 129 17.18 10.26 -6.11
C ALA A 129 16.58 10.34 -4.70
N ALA A 130 15.48 11.07 -4.56
CA ALA A 130 14.67 11.05 -3.35
C ALA A 130 13.24 10.64 -3.69
N ILE A 131 12.71 9.61 -3.04
CA ILE A 131 11.36 9.09 -3.29
C ILE A 131 10.57 9.08 -1.99
N TYR A 132 9.40 9.72 -2.02
CA TYR A 132 8.47 9.79 -0.89
C TYR A 132 7.32 8.84 -1.16
N CYS A 133 7.26 7.76 -0.38
CA CYS A 133 6.36 6.63 -0.55
C CYS A 133 5.14 6.80 0.37
N PHE A 134 3.96 7.06 -0.19
CA PHE A 134 2.74 7.23 0.58
C PHE A 134 1.94 5.92 0.61
N GLU A 135 1.71 5.39 1.81
CA GLU A 135 0.94 4.15 2.03
C GLU A 135 0.13 4.24 3.32
N ASN A 136 -1.00 3.55 3.40
CA ASN A 136 -1.80 3.42 4.62
C ASN A 136 -2.18 1.98 4.99
N ASP A 137 -1.88 1.00 4.16
CA ASP A 137 -2.06 -0.41 4.46
C ASP A 137 -0.75 -1.01 4.97
N ILE A 138 -0.70 -1.36 6.26
CA ILE A 138 0.48 -1.99 6.86
C ILE A 138 0.65 -3.45 6.39
N GLU A 139 -0.44 -4.11 6.02
CA GLU A 139 -0.40 -5.52 5.63
C GLU A 139 0.28 -5.69 4.28
N ILE A 140 0.04 -4.78 3.31
CA ILE A 140 0.73 -4.86 2.01
C ILE A 140 2.24 -4.64 2.15
N LEU A 141 2.66 -3.76 3.08
CA LEU A 141 4.07 -3.55 3.36
C LEU A 141 4.73 -4.82 3.91
N LYS A 142 4.06 -5.59 4.76
CA LYS A 142 4.58 -6.89 5.23
C LYS A 142 4.82 -7.85 4.05
N LYS A 143 3.95 -7.82 3.02
CA LYS A 143 4.12 -8.68 1.83
C LYS A 143 5.34 -8.35 0.99
N ILE A 144 5.83 -7.11 1.00
CA ILE A 144 7.07 -6.74 0.29
C ILE A 144 8.25 -7.61 0.77
N THR A 145 8.33 -7.89 2.06
CA THR A 145 9.41 -8.71 2.64
C THR A 145 9.29 -10.20 2.31
N GLU A 146 8.10 -10.67 1.91
CA GLU A 146 7.79 -12.08 1.64
C GLU A 146 7.92 -12.45 0.15
N ILE A 147 7.90 -11.48 -0.76
CA ILE A 147 7.93 -11.73 -2.20
C ILE A 147 9.31 -11.51 -2.78
N ASP A 148 9.62 -12.19 -3.87
CA ASP A 148 10.76 -11.84 -4.71
C ASP A 148 10.23 -11.30 -6.03
N ALA A 149 10.53 -10.03 -6.31
CA ALA A 149 10.09 -9.35 -7.51
C ALA A 149 11.31 -9.06 -8.38
N ASP A 150 11.15 -9.30 -9.67
CA ASP A 150 12.22 -9.16 -10.66
C ASP A 150 12.48 -7.67 -11.00
N PHE A 151 13.00 -6.91 -10.05
CA PHE A 151 13.60 -5.59 -10.27
C PHE A 151 15.01 -5.59 -9.70
N LYS A 152 15.96 -4.95 -10.38
CA LYS A 152 17.37 -4.93 -9.95
C LYS A 152 17.51 -4.29 -8.57
N SER A 153 16.70 -3.27 -8.31
CA SER A 153 16.70 -2.48 -7.07
C SER A 153 15.70 -2.98 -6.03
N TYR A 154 15.00 -4.10 -6.25
CA TYR A 154 13.91 -4.52 -5.35
C TYR A 154 14.40 -4.81 -3.92
N ASN A 155 15.64 -5.27 -3.78
CA ASN A 155 16.24 -5.51 -2.47
C ASN A 155 16.37 -4.22 -1.62
N ILE A 156 16.58 -3.06 -2.25
CA ILE A 156 16.59 -1.76 -1.57
C ILE A 156 15.20 -1.49 -0.95
N ILE A 157 14.13 -1.81 -1.70
CA ILE A 157 12.76 -1.68 -1.22
C ILE A 157 12.50 -2.59 -0.03
N LYS A 158 12.93 -3.86 -0.11
CA LYS A 158 12.84 -4.82 1.01
C LYS A 158 13.53 -4.30 2.27
N LYS A 159 14.78 -3.80 2.16
CA LYS A 159 15.53 -3.23 3.29
C LYS A 159 14.84 -2.00 3.87
N PHE A 160 14.39 -1.08 3.02
CA PHE A 160 13.66 0.12 3.42
C PHE A 160 12.40 -0.23 4.22
N ILE A 161 11.59 -1.16 3.71
CA ILE A 161 10.34 -1.56 4.36
C ILE A 161 10.61 -2.36 5.63
N LYS A 162 11.60 -3.25 5.64
CA LYS A 162 12.03 -3.94 6.86
C LYS A 162 12.46 -2.96 7.95
N ASN A 163 13.23 -1.93 7.59
CA ASN A 163 13.65 -0.89 8.54
C ASN A 163 12.45 -0.10 9.11
N PHE A 164 11.45 0.18 8.28
CA PHE A 164 10.22 0.82 8.73
C PHE A 164 9.38 -0.09 9.62
N LEU A 165 9.17 -1.36 9.25
CA LEU A 165 8.33 -2.30 9.98
C LEU A 165 8.94 -2.71 11.32
N ASP A 166 10.25 -2.98 11.34
CA ASP A 166 10.94 -3.49 12.54
C ASP A 166 11.25 -2.36 13.53
N ASN A 167 11.64 -1.18 13.02
CA ASN A 167 12.22 -0.11 13.84
C ASN A 167 11.43 1.21 13.80
N ASN A 168 10.35 1.30 13.02
CA ASN A 168 9.61 2.54 12.76
C ASN A 168 10.50 3.68 12.19
N ILE A 169 11.62 3.32 11.54
CA ILE A 169 12.52 4.29 10.90
C ILE A 169 11.98 4.61 9.51
N LYS A 170 11.54 5.86 9.32
CA LYS A 170 10.85 6.31 8.10
C LYS A 170 11.78 6.70 6.96
N ILE A 171 13.05 7.00 7.26
CA ILE A 171 14.01 7.45 6.25
C ILE A 171 15.04 6.36 6.07
N TYR A 172 15.27 5.96 4.82
CA TYR A 172 16.29 5.00 4.44
C TYR A 172 17.17 5.61 3.37
N GLU A 173 18.48 5.55 3.57
CA GLU A 173 19.46 6.09 2.63
C GLU A 173 20.51 5.02 2.31
N GLU A 174 20.72 4.75 1.02
CA GLU A 174 21.71 3.79 0.51
C GLU A 174 22.12 4.23 -0.90
N ASN A 175 23.42 4.24 -1.23
CA ASN A 175 23.91 4.47 -2.60
C ASN A 175 23.37 5.72 -3.31
N ASN A 176 23.33 6.88 -2.62
CA ASN A 176 22.73 8.14 -3.09
C ASN A 176 21.20 8.12 -3.27
N ILE A 177 20.52 7.05 -2.89
CA ILE A 177 19.07 6.96 -2.88
C ILE A 177 18.56 7.33 -1.49
N LYS A 178 17.52 8.15 -1.43
CA LYS A 178 16.75 8.44 -0.23
C LYS A 178 15.31 7.97 -0.42
N LEU A 179 14.85 7.05 0.41
CA LEU A 179 13.46 6.62 0.49
C LEU A 179 12.83 7.13 1.78
N VAL A 180 11.64 7.72 1.69
CA VAL A 180 10.92 8.29 2.83
C VAL A 180 9.53 7.69 2.92
N MET A 181 9.26 6.95 3.99
CA MET A 181 7.94 6.38 4.27
C MET A 181 7.01 7.43 4.85
N ILE A 182 5.93 7.73 4.12
CA ILE A 182 4.85 8.60 4.54
C ILE A 182 3.62 7.75 4.85
N PHE A 183 3.62 7.12 6.02
CA PHE A 183 2.54 6.23 6.43
C PHE A 183 1.30 7.00 6.94
N GLY A 184 0.13 6.71 6.37
CA GLY A 184 -1.18 7.27 6.71
C GLY A 184 -1.96 7.76 5.47
N ASP A 185 -3.12 8.37 5.70
CA ASP A 185 -3.96 8.91 4.60
C ASP A 185 -3.21 9.99 3.80
N ALA A 186 -2.84 9.66 2.56
CA ALA A 186 -2.06 10.53 1.67
C ALA A 186 -2.69 11.92 1.51
N ARG A 187 -4.03 12.01 1.49
CA ARG A 187 -4.78 13.28 1.36
C ARG A 187 -4.52 14.24 2.51
N LYS A 188 -4.22 13.70 3.69
CA LYS A 188 -3.84 14.50 4.87
C LYS A 188 -2.33 14.71 4.93
N LYS A 189 -1.56 13.66 4.66
CA LYS A 189 -0.10 13.68 4.84
C LYS A 189 0.61 14.59 3.84
N ILE A 190 0.14 14.64 2.59
CA ILE A 190 0.79 15.41 1.53
C ILE A 190 0.93 16.89 1.87
N LYS A 191 -0.05 17.47 2.59
CA LYS A 191 -0.08 18.88 2.97
C LYS A 191 1.13 19.29 3.81
N ASN A 192 1.66 18.35 4.60
CA ASN A 192 2.78 18.57 5.53
C ASN A 192 4.16 18.29 4.92
N ILE A 193 4.24 17.82 3.67
CA ILE A 193 5.51 17.59 2.99
C ILE A 193 6.12 18.93 2.58
N ARG A 194 7.41 19.13 2.88
CA ARG A 194 8.12 20.37 2.57
C ARG A 194 8.67 20.36 1.15
N GLU A 195 9.11 19.18 0.70
CA GLU A 195 9.69 18.96 -0.60
C GLU A 195 8.64 19.08 -1.70
N LYS A 196 9.09 19.50 -2.90
CA LYS A 196 8.27 19.52 -4.09
C LYS A 196 8.75 18.45 -5.07
N ALA A 197 7.80 17.72 -5.65
CA ALA A 197 8.07 16.65 -6.58
C ALA A 197 8.40 17.17 -7.99
N ASP A 198 9.39 16.56 -8.63
CA ASP A 198 9.61 16.62 -10.08
C ASP A 198 8.67 15.65 -10.81
N PHE A 199 8.33 14.53 -10.17
CA PHE A 199 7.44 13.51 -10.71
C PHE A 199 6.52 12.94 -9.65
N VAL A 200 5.28 12.63 -10.03
CA VAL A 200 4.31 11.93 -9.17
C VAL A 200 3.80 10.69 -9.88
N PHE A 201 4.00 9.53 -9.25
CA PHE A 201 3.30 8.31 -9.62
C PHE A 201 2.02 8.24 -8.80
N PHE A 202 0.87 8.30 -9.48
CA PHE A 202 -0.43 8.24 -8.85
C PHE A 202 -1.12 6.93 -9.19
N ASP A 203 -1.06 5.98 -8.26
CA ASP A 203 -1.43 4.58 -8.50
C ASP A 203 -2.39 4.05 -7.43
N SER A 204 -3.52 4.75 -7.26
CA SER A 204 -4.55 4.31 -6.32
C SER A 204 -5.39 3.17 -6.89
N PHE A 205 -6.08 2.43 -6.02
CA PHE A 205 -7.16 1.53 -6.42
C PHE A 205 -8.18 2.21 -7.33
N SER A 206 -8.89 1.40 -8.10
CA SER A 206 -9.75 1.90 -9.17
C SER A 206 -10.73 2.96 -8.69
N PRO A 207 -11.11 3.92 -9.55
CA PRO A 207 -11.93 5.05 -9.14
C PRO A 207 -13.30 4.66 -8.58
N SER A 208 -13.87 3.54 -9.03
CA SER A 208 -15.08 2.94 -8.46
C SER A 208 -14.89 2.39 -7.05
N LYS A 209 -13.67 1.96 -6.70
CA LYS A 209 -13.35 1.32 -5.42
C LYS A 209 -12.80 2.30 -4.40
N MET A 210 -12.08 3.33 -4.85
CA MET A 210 -11.48 4.34 -3.97
C MET A 210 -11.74 5.78 -4.47
N PRO A 211 -13.00 6.20 -4.70
CA PRO A 211 -13.34 7.48 -5.35
C PRO A 211 -12.74 8.70 -4.65
N LYS A 212 -12.57 8.62 -3.32
CA LYS A 212 -12.00 9.69 -2.48
C LYS A 212 -10.55 10.06 -2.81
N MET A 213 -9.84 9.22 -3.57
CA MET A 213 -8.48 9.49 -4.03
C MET A 213 -8.48 10.21 -5.39
N TRP A 214 -9.60 10.26 -6.09
CA TRP A 214 -9.70 10.77 -7.45
C TRP A 214 -10.40 12.14 -7.52
N THR A 215 -10.42 12.87 -6.42
CA THR A 215 -11.13 14.16 -6.32
C THR A 215 -10.26 15.32 -6.79
N LYS A 216 -10.92 16.39 -7.26
CA LYS A 216 -10.23 17.63 -7.62
C LYS A 216 -9.38 18.16 -6.47
N GLU A 217 -9.92 18.15 -5.25
CA GLU A 217 -9.25 18.71 -4.06
C GLU A 217 -7.93 18.01 -3.79
N PHE A 218 -7.89 16.67 -3.88
CA PHE A 218 -6.64 15.96 -3.66
C PHE A 218 -5.66 16.16 -4.82
N PHE A 219 -6.14 16.25 -6.06
CA PHE A 219 -5.26 16.63 -7.17
C PHE A 219 -4.71 18.06 -7.03
N SER A 220 -5.49 19.00 -6.49
CA SER A 220 -5.01 20.34 -6.14
C SER A 220 -3.92 20.28 -5.06
N ASP A 221 -4.14 19.53 -3.97
CA ASP A 221 -3.14 19.33 -2.92
C ASP A 221 -1.83 18.73 -3.48
N ILE A 222 -1.93 17.74 -4.39
CA ILE A 222 -0.77 17.15 -5.05
C ILE A 222 -0.05 18.20 -5.90
N ARG A 223 -0.79 18.97 -6.69
CA ARG A 223 -0.23 20.00 -7.58
C ARG A 223 0.52 21.08 -6.81
N GLU A 224 0.05 21.48 -5.63
CA GLU A 224 0.75 22.45 -4.79
C GLU A 224 2.12 21.96 -4.31
N LYS A 225 2.27 20.63 -4.18
CA LYS A 225 3.53 19.96 -3.83
C LYS A 225 4.33 19.51 -5.04
N MET A 226 3.98 20.00 -6.23
CA MET A 226 4.70 19.73 -7.46
C MET A 226 5.48 20.98 -7.90
N LYS A 227 6.65 20.79 -8.52
CA LYS A 227 7.44 21.88 -9.11
C LYS A 227 6.80 22.36 -10.41
N GLN A 228 7.22 23.52 -10.92
CA GLN A 228 6.88 23.93 -12.28
C GLN A 228 7.44 22.95 -13.31
N ASN A 229 6.66 22.67 -14.36
CA ASN A 229 6.96 21.71 -15.43
C ASN A 229 7.14 20.25 -14.99
N SER A 230 6.75 19.92 -13.75
CA SER A 230 6.70 18.55 -13.25
C SER A 230 5.51 17.79 -13.84
N LYS A 231 5.55 16.46 -13.71
CA LYS A 231 4.53 15.58 -14.31
C LYS A 231 3.99 14.57 -13.32
N LEU A 232 2.73 14.21 -13.49
CA LEU A 232 2.03 13.15 -12.81
C LEU A 232 1.58 12.10 -13.82
N SER A 233 1.73 10.82 -13.50
CA SER A 233 1.16 9.71 -14.27
C SER A 233 0.12 8.96 -13.44
N THR A 234 -0.92 8.48 -14.12
CA THR A 234 -1.83 7.48 -13.57
C THR A 234 -2.30 6.53 -14.66
N TYR A 235 -2.56 5.28 -14.30
CA TYR A 235 -3.15 4.34 -15.23
C TYR A 235 -4.58 4.71 -15.61
N SER A 236 -5.32 5.51 -14.85
CA SER A 236 -6.73 5.75 -15.23
C SER A 236 -6.89 6.77 -16.35
N CYS A 237 -7.79 6.52 -17.30
CA CYS A 237 -8.20 7.48 -18.34
C CYS A 237 -9.69 7.84 -18.28
N ALA A 238 -10.37 7.51 -17.17
CA ALA A 238 -11.78 7.84 -17.01
C ALA A 238 -12.01 9.36 -17.15
N LYS A 239 -13.08 9.74 -17.87
CA LYS A 239 -13.38 11.14 -18.22
C LYS A 239 -13.42 12.05 -16.99
N PHE A 240 -14.09 11.62 -15.91
CA PHE A 240 -14.23 12.44 -14.71
C PHE A 240 -12.88 12.70 -14.00
N ILE A 241 -11.93 11.76 -14.05
CA ILE A 241 -10.59 11.94 -13.46
C ILE A 241 -9.80 12.96 -14.26
N ARG A 242 -9.86 12.85 -15.60
CA ARG A 242 -9.21 13.82 -16.49
C ARG A 242 -9.82 15.20 -16.31
N ASN A 243 -11.12 15.31 -16.07
CA ASN A 243 -11.77 16.57 -15.72
C ASN A 243 -11.28 17.09 -14.38
N ASN A 244 -11.26 16.27 -13.32
CA ASN A 244 -10.76 16.67 -12.00
C ASN A 244 -9.29 17.13 -12.04
N LEU A 245 -8.43 16.47 -12.82
CA LEU A 245 -7.04 16.91 -13.06
C LEU A 245 -6.99 18.27 -13.76
N LYS A 246 -7.82 18.48 -14.80
CA LYS A 246 -7.90 19.79 -15.49
C LYS A 246 -8.40 20.88 -14.56
N GLU A 247 -9.43 20.61 -13.77
CA GLU A 247 -10.00 21.54 -12.78
C GLU A 247 -9.04 21.86 -11.63
N ALA A 248 -8.15 20.92 -11.28
CA ALA A 248 -7.03 21.17 -10.37
C ALA A 248 -5.92 22.04 -11.01
N GLY A 249 -5.99 22.29 -12.31
CA GLY A 249 -5.09 23.16 -13.07
C GLY A 249 -3.94 22.44 -13.78
N PHE A 250 -4.06 21.13 -14.01
CA PHE A 250 -3.10 20.40 -14.83
C PHE A 250 -3.43 20.50 -16.32
N LYS A 251 -2.38 20.52 -17.17
CA LYS A 251 -2.52 20.17 -18.59
C LYS A 251 -2.53 18.65 -18.71
N VAL A 252 -3.58 18.08 -19.28
CA VAL A 252 -3.78 16.62 -19.38
C VAL A 252 -3.53 16.12 -20.80
N LYS A 253 -2.82 15.00 -20.94
CA LYS A 253 -2.59 14.28 -22.20
C LYS A 253 -2.70 12.77 -22.01
N ASP A 254 -2.77 12.05 -23.12
CA ASP A 254 -2.71 10.58 -23.10
C ASP A 254 -1.32 10.11 -22.63
N GLY A 255 -1.35 9.07 -21.79
CA GLY A 255 -0.20 8.24 -21.48
C GLY A 255 -0.09 7.06 -22.44
N PRO A 256 0.89 6.16 -22.24
CA PRO A 256 1.04 4.98 -23.08
C PRO A 256 -0.15 4.01 -22.93
N ILE A 257 -0.35 3.19 -23.97
CA ILE A 257 -1.36 2.13 -24.04
C ILE A 257 -0.63 0.80 -23.78
N ILE A 258 -0.83 0.23 -22.59
CA ILE A 258 -0.13 -0.99 -22.13
C ILE A 258 -1.12 -1.92 -21.45
N GLY A 259 -1.17 -3.18 -21.88
CA GLY A 259 -2.01 -4.24 -21.30
C GLY A 259 -3.52 -4.11 -21.51
N ARG A 260 -3.98 -3.09 -22.24
CA ARG A 260 -5.40 -2.79 -22.54
C ARG A 260 -5.50 -1.81 -23.73
N ASN A 261 -6.70 -1.58 -24.25
CA ASN A 261 -6.92 -0.71 -25.42
C ASN A 261 -6.91 0.80 -25.10
N SER A 262 -7.08 1.18 -23.84
CA SER A 262 -7.20 2.58 -23.44
C SER A 262 -5.88 3.15 -22.88
N PRO A 263 -5.52 4.41 -23.19
CA PRO A 263 -4.29 5.02 -22.72
C PRO A 263 -4.31 5.24 -21.20
N GLY A 264 -3.15 5.43 -20.59
CA GLY A 264 -3.04 6.07 -19.28
C GLY A 264 -3.33 7.57 -19.34
N THR A 265 -3.05 8.30 -18.27
CA THR A 265 -3.12 9.76 -18.25
C THR A 265 -1.80 10.33 -17.75
N ILE A 266 -1.29 11.35 -18.45
CA ILE A 266 -0.19 12.19 -17.98
C ILE A 266 -0.74 13.60 -17.74
N ALA A 267 -0.51 14.12 -16.55
CA ALA A 267 -0.86 15.47 -16.14
C ALA A 267 0.41 16.30 -15.93
N ILE A 268 0.46 17.52 -16.45
CA ILE A 268 1.64 18.40 -16.43
C ILE A 268 1.29 19.64 -15.60
N ASN A 269 2.10 19.92 -14.58
CA ASN A 269 1.97 21.17 -13.84
C ASN A 269 2.69 22.29 -14.59
N ILE A 270 1.93 23.22 -15.14
CA ILE A 270 2.45 24.36 -15.93
C ILE A 270 2.74 25.62 -15.07
N LYS A 271 2.37 25.61 -13.80
CA LYS A 271 2.62 26.70 -12.84
C LYS A 271 3.96 26.54 -12.17
#